data_AF-A0A973GGY1-F1
#
_entry.id   AF-A0A973GGY1-F1
#
_cell.length_a   1.000
_cell.length_b   1.000
_cell.length_c   1.000
_cell.angle_alpha   90.00
_cell.angle_beta   90.00
_cell.angle_gamma   90.00
#
_symmetry.space_group_name_H-M   'P 1'
#
loop_
_entity.id
_entity.type
_entity.pdbx_description
1 polymer ?
#
loop_
_entity_poly.entity_id
_entity_poly.type
_entity_poly.pdbx_seq_one_letter_code
_entity_poly.pdbx_strand_id
1 'polypeptide(L)'
;MTKIKDIPKIDRPRERFLKKGPEALSKSDLLAILLGSGIKGTNVQELSQEIIRKFGKNFLNITVDNLQEISGIGQAKALQIASAISLVKRFYADDRTNEIKISNSQDVISLTYDLRDKKKEHLVCLYLNARNILLKKEVISVGLLDKTLLHPREIFYPATELNAASVILIHNHPSGDSTPSEKDIQIVEKIAQAGEIMGISVIDFVIVSQKGYYSFYEKLKDQNKGFDYVADGMQETLFGLLEIEKPTYEVSIKKIDKHYFQPQASKSGYFQLQNRRYLGNKHKLLGFIEDIISEKCGSINSLCDIFAGTGVVGERFNSPEIKIISNDFLSANYACLYAFLGVNRDMRQGISEKIEVLNNLSNDKENYFSEHFGGTYFTKENARKIGAMRAEIEKIAENEEEKNILICSLLYAVDKVANTVGHYDAFRKKLDMLQPIKLLIPDVDYIRNTNNEIYREDANTLIRKISCDVLYVDPPYNSRQYSDAYHLLENLAEWKKPEVIGIGKKMDRSHIKSDYCLKSATSAFADLIRNANCEHILLSYNNTGDSKDGRSNARMSDDEILQILNDKGDVEIFEKDYKAFTTGKSNGEDNAERIFYCKVTK
;
A
#
# COMPACT_ATOMS: atom_id res chain seq x y z
N MET A 1 70.48 -26.92 -40.93
CA MET A 1 69.17 -26.29 -40.65
C MET A 1 68.23 -26.61 -41.79
N THR A 2 67.17 -27.35 -41.49
CA THR A 2 66.12 -27.73 -42.44
C THR A 2 65.41 -26.47 -42.90
N LYS A 3 65.46 -26.16 -44.19
CA LYS A 3 64.72 -25.04 -44.78
C LYS A 3 63.24 -25.44 -44.79
N ILE A 4 62.32 -24.47 -44.73
CA ILE A 4 60.88 -24.76 -44.88
C ILE A 4 60.55 -25.54 -46.18
N LYS A 5 61.40 -25.40 -47.19
CA LYS A 5 61.30 -26.16 -48.45
C LYS A 5 61.52 -27.68 -48.28
N ASP A 6 62.14 -28.10 -47.18
CA ASP A 6 62.49 -29.48 -46.88
C ASP A 6 61.38 -30.18 -46.05
N ILE A 7 60.41 -29.41 -45.53
CA ILE A 7 59.18 -29.93 -44.92
C ILE A 7 58.23 -30.36 -46.06
N PRO A 8 57.64 -31.56 -46.01
CA PRO A 8 56.61 -31.98 -46.95
C PRO A 8 55.55 -30.89 -47.10
N LYS A 9 55.13 -30.58 -48.34
CA LYS A 9 54.15 -29.50 -48.59
C LYS A 9 52.91 -29.62 -47.71
N ILE A 10 52.48 -30.84 -47.42
CA ILE A 10 51.30 -31.10 -46.58
C ILE A 10 51.49 -30.74 -45.10
N ASP A 11 52.75 -30.65 -44.63
CA ASP A 11 53.09 -30.41 -43.23
C ASP A 11 53.55 -28.97 -42.96
N ARG A 12 53.66 -28.15 -44.00
CA ARG A 12 53.99 -26.72 -43.87
C ARG A 12 52.82 -25.96 -43.26
N PRO A 13 53.06 -24.94 -42.41
CA PRO A 13 52.01 -24.24 -41.69
C PRO A 13 50.88 -23.69 -42.60
N ARG A 14 51.21 -23.03 -43.71
CA ARG A 14 50.20 -22.41 -44.59
C ARG A 14 49.30 -23.46 -45.25
N GLU A 15 49.91 -24.50 -45.78
CA GLU A 15 49.22 -25.60 -46.45
C GLU A 15 48.38 -26.43 -45.47
N ARG A 16 48.87 -26.64 -44.24
CA ARG A 16 48.09 -27.24 -43.15
C ARG A 16 46.89 -26.38 -42.77
N PHE A 17 47.07 -25.07 -42.64
CA PHE A 17 46.00 -24.14 -42.31
C PHE A 17 44.88 -24.19 -43.35
N LEU A 18 45.23 -24.19 -44.65
CA LEU A 18 44.26 -24.27 -45.74
C LEU A 18 43.53 -25.63 -45.81
N LYS A 19 44.20 -26.74 -45.46
CA LYS A 19 43.62 -28.08 -45.59
C LYS A 19 42.85 -28.54 -44.35
N LYS A 20 43.33 -28.18 -43.15
CA LYS A 20 42.82 -28.71 -41.87
C LYS A 20 42.30 -27.62 -40.92
N GLY A 21 42.39 -26.34 -41.30
CA GLY A 21 41.97 -25.22 -40.48
C GLY A 21 42.99 -24.81 -39.40
N PRO A 22 42.71 -23.70 -38.67
CA PRO A 22 43.59 -23.14 -37.65
C PRO A 22 43.85 -24.07 -36.47
N GLU A 23 42.87 -24.89 -36.08
CA GLU A 23 42.94 -25.80 -34.92
C GLU A 23 44.01 -26.89 -35.07
N ALA A 24 44.42 -27.18 -36.30
CA ALA A 24 45.46 -28.16 -36.58
C ALA A 24 46.88 -27.59 -36.42
N LEU A 25 47.05 -26.33 -35.99
CA LEU A 25 48.33 -25.63 -35.90
C LEU A 25 48.71 -25.28 -34.46
N SER A 26 50.01 -25.34 -34.16
CA SER A 26 50.54 -24.84 -32.90
C SER A 26 50.61 -23.31 -32.87
N LYS A 27 50.76 -22.72 -31.68
CA LYS A 27 50.95 -21.25 -31.52
C LYS A 27 52.13 -20.73 -32.35
N SER A 28 53.23 -21.50 -32.41
CA SER A 28 54.40 -21.16 -33.23
C SER A 28 54.12 -21.27 -34.74
N ASP A 29 53.25 -22.20 -35.16
CA ASP A 29 52.89 -22.32 -36.58
C ASP A 29 52.04 -21.15 -37.05
N LEU A 30 51.07 -20.72 -36.23
CA LEU A 30 50.26 -19.53 -36.51
C LEU A 30 51.11 -18.26 -36.57
N LEU A 31 52.03 -18.09 -35.62
CA LEU A 31 52.97 -16.97 -35.64
C LEU A 31 53.92 -17.02 -36.85
N ALA A 32 54.32 -18.22 -37.28
CA ALA A 32 55.16 -18.39 -38.46
C ALA A 32 54.45 -18.00 -39.77
N ILE A 33 53.14 -18.29 -39.87
CA ILE A 33 52.31 -17.83 -40.99
C ILE A 33 52.26 -16.31 -41.00
N LEU A 34 52.00 -15.69 -39.83
CA LEU A 34 51.89 -14.24 -39.68
C LEU A 34 53.18 -13.54 -40.08
N LEU A 35 54.33 -14.00 -39.57
CA LEU A 35 55.65 -13.42 -39.88
C LEU A 35 56.07 -13.59 -41.34
N GLY A 36 55.59 -14.64 -42.00
CA GLY A 36 55.80 -14.97 -43.42
C GLY A 36 57.23 -15.37 -43.82
N SER A 37 58.25 -14.87 -43.12
CA SER A 37 59.66 -15.14 -43.35
C SER A 37 60.48 -15.06 -42.06
N GLY A 38 61.62 -15.74 -42.04
CA GLY A 38 62.54 -15.72 -40.91
C GLY A 38 63.42 -14.47 -40.92
N ILE A 39 64.49 -14.51 -40.14
CA ILE A 39 65.55 -13.50 -40.13
C ILE A 39 66.85 -14.12 -40.65
N LYS A 40 67.88 -13.30 -40.89
CA LYS A 40 69.16 -13.82 -41.37
C LYS A 40 69.75 -14.79 -40.33
N GLY A 41 69.85 -16.06 -40.69
CA GLY A 41 70.39 -17.12 -39.83
C GLY A 41 69.36 -17.98 -39.09
N THR A 42 68.10 -17.56 -39.00
CA THR A 42 67.04 -18.28 -38.27
C THR A 42 65.79 -18.41 -39.13
N ASN A 43 65.29 -19.63 -39.33
CA ASN A 43 64.07 -19.82 -40.12
C ASN A 43 62.82 -19.34 -39.35
N VAL A 44 61.70 -19.12 -40.05
CA VAL A 44 60.51 -18.52 -39.41
C VAL A 44 59.85 -19.43 -38.38
N GLN A 45 59.97 -20.76 -38.48
CA GLN A 45 59.44 -21.65 -37.44
C GLN A 45 60.28 -21.59 -36.16
N GLU A 46 61.60 -21.63 -36.28
CA GLU A 46 62.53 -21.47 -35.14
C GLU A 46 62.34 -20.10 -34.48
N LEU A 47 62.25 -19.03 -35.28
CA LEU A 47 62.00 -17.68 -34.78
C LEU A 47 60.66 -17.58 -34.02
N SER A 48 59.59 -18.16 -34.57
CA SER A 48 58.29 -18.18 -33.91
C SER A 48 58.31 -18.97 -32.60
N GLN A 49 59.02 -20.10 -32.55
CA GLN A 49 59.19 -20.87 -31.31
C GLN A 49 59.98 -20.08 -30.27
N GLU A 50 61.04 -19.36 -30.68
CA GLU A 50 61.82 -18.50 -29.80
C GLU A 50 60.97 -17.40 -29.18
N ILE A 51 60.17 -16.68 -29.98
CA ILE A 51 59.29 -15.60 -29.49
C ILE A 51 58.25 -16.18 -28.52
N ILE A 52 57.59 -17.29 -28.88
CA ILE A 52 56.58 -17.94 -28.01
C ILE A 52 57.22 -18.41 -26.70
N ARG A 53 58.44 -18.94 -26.74
CA ARG A 53 59.16 -19.39 -25.54
C ARG A 53 59.61 -18.23 -24.66
N LYS A 54 60.15 -17.15 -25.25
CA LYS A 54 60.67 -15.99 -24.52
C LYS A 54 59.57 -15.27 -23.74
N PHE A 55 58.40 -15.09 -24.35
CA PHE A 55 57.32 -14.31 -23.74
C PHE A 55 56.23 -15.15 -23.09
N GLY A 56 56.03 -16.41 -23.50
CA GLY A 56 55.14 -17.37 -22.84
C GLY A 56 53.77 -16.80 -22.50
N LYS A 57 53.44 -16.73 -21.20
CA LYS A 57 52.18 -16.19 -20.68
C LYS A 57 52.03 -14.67 -20.88
N ASN A 58 53.13 -13.93 -21.02
CA ASN A 58 53.13 -12.48 -21.23
C ASN A 58 52.99 -12.10 -22.72
N PHE A 59 52.78 -13.06 -23.62
CA PHE A 59 52.76 -12.82 -25.07
C PHE A 59 51.75 -11.74 -25.48
N LEU A 60 50.59 -11.66 -24.83
CA LEU A 60 49.58 -10.66 -25.16
C LEU A 60 49.98 -9.23 -24.76
N ASN A 61 50.94 -9.05 -23.85
CA ASN A 61 51.35 -7.74 -23.32
C ASN A 61 52.67 -7.22 -23.90
N ILE A 62 53.18 -7.88 -24.94
CA ILE A 62 54.41 -7.50 -25.63
C ILE A 62 54.25 -6.12 -26.29
N THR A 63 55.23 -5.24 -26.11
CA THR A 63 55.37 -3.99 -26.86
C THR A 63 56.30 -4.15 -28.07
N VAL A 64 56.30 -3.15 -28.96
CA VAL A 64 57.24 -3.09 -30.09
C VAL A 64 58.69 -3.15 -29.59
N ASP A 65 59.01 -2.41 -28.53
CA ASP A 65 60.36 -2.37 -27.94
C ASP A 65 60.80 -3.75 -27.43
N ASN A 66 59.91 -4.49 -26.75
CA ASN A 66 60.23 -5.85 -26.28
C ASN A 66 60.57 -6.81 -27.43
N LEU A 67 59.92 -6.67 -28.59
CA LEU A 67 60.21 -7.50 -29.77
C LEU A 67 61.53 -7.12 -30.44
N GLN A 68 61.89 -5.82 -30.42
CA GLN A 68 63.15 -5.34 -30.98
C GLN A 68 64.38 -5.75 -30.17
N GLU A 69 64.22 -6.17 -28.92
CA GLU A 69 65.28 -6.83 -28.14
C GLU A 69 65.71 -8.19 -28.73
N ILE A 70 64.89 -8.81 -29.58
CA ILE A 70 65.27 -10.05 -30.27
C ILE A 70 66.10 -9.69 -31.50
N SER A 71 67.36 -10.13 -31.49
CA SER A 71 68.31 -9.88 -32.57
C SER A 71 67.73 -10.30 -33.93
N GLY A 72 67.64 -9.33 -34.86
CA GLY A 72 67.12 -9.54 -36.21
C GLY A 72 65.63 -9.24 -36.41
N ILE A 73 64.85 -8.99 -35.35
CA ILE A 73 63.48 -8.48 -35.48
C ILE A 73 63.52 -6.94 -35.61
N GLY A 74 63.41 -6.47 -36.86
CA GLY A 74 63.28 -5.04 -37.15
C GLY A 74 61.87 -4.49 -36.86
N GLN A 75 61.74 -3.16 -36.88
CA GLN A 75 60.52 -2.42 -36.57
C GLN A 75 59.29 -2.92 -37.35
N ALA A 76 59.45 -3.28 -38.63
CA ALA A 76 58.35 -3.77 -39.47
C ALA A 76 57.74 -5.10 -38.96
N LYS A 77 58.57 -6.09 -38.59
CA LYS A 77 58.09 -7.38 -38.04
C LYS A 77 57.57 -7.21 -36.62
N ALA A 78 58.17 -6.33 -35.83
CA ALA A 78 57.71 -6.01 -34.47
C ALA A 78 56.31 -5.35 -34.50
N LEU A 79 56.10 -4.36 -35.36
CA LEU A 79 54.79 -3.74 -35.60
C LEU A 79 53.76 -4.75 -36.07
N GLN A 80 54.12 -5.65 -36.98
CA GLN A 80 53.20 -6.66 -37.49
C GLN A 80 52.63 -7.56 -36.38
N ILE A 81 53.48 -8.00 -35.45
CA ILE A 81 53.05 -8.80 -34.28
C ILE A 81 52.24 -7.94 -33.30
N ALA A 82 52.76 -6.76 -32.94
CA ALA A 82 52.13 -5.86 -31.97
C ALA A 82 50.74 -5.40 -32.44
N SER A 83 50.58 -5.10 -33.73
CA SER A 83 49.31 -4.76 -34.36
C SER A 83 48.34 -5.93 -34.38
N ALA A 84 48.78 -7.15 -34.69
CA ALA A 84 47.93 -8.33 -34.62
C ALA A 84 47.42 -8.60 -33.19
N ILE A 85 48.30 -8.47 -32.20
CA ILE A 85 47.93 -8.61 -30.78
C ILE A 85 46.99 -7.47 -30.35
N SER A 86 47.26 -6.24 -30.76
CA SER A 86 46.40 -5.09 -30.45
C SER A 86 45.04 -5.19 -31.14
N LEU A 87 44.98 -5.73 -32.36
CA LEU A 87 43.74 -5.98 -33.07
C LEU A 87 42.92 -7.06 -32.36
N VAL A 88 43.54 -8.17 -31.97
CA VAL A 88 42.89 -9.21 -31.16
C VAL A 88 42.44 -8.63 -29.82
N LYS A 89 43.27 -7.85 -29.12
CA LYS A 89 42.89 -7.13 -27.90
C LYS A 89 41.74 -6.15 -28.11
N ARG A 90 41.65 -5.52 -29.28
CA ARG A 90 40.55 -4.64 -29.65
C ARG A 90 39.29 -5.41 -29.97
N PHE A 91 39.35 -6.55 -30.65
CA PHE A 91 38.19 -7.43 -30.76
C PHE A 91 37.76 -7.97 -29.40
N TYR A 92 38.69 -8.35 -28.51
CA TYR A 92 38.38 -8.68 -27.11
C TYR A 92 37.96 -7.47 -26.25
N ALA A 93 38.24 -6.24 -26.69
CA ALA A 93 37.84 -5.00 -26.00
C ALA A 93 36.53 -4.42 -26.56
N ASP A 94 36.21 -4.68 -27.83
CA ASP A 94 34.93 -4.43 -28.48
C ASP A 94 33.93 -5.55 -28.12
N ASP A 95 34.43 -6.76 -27.84
CA ASP A 95 33.76 -7.84 -27.07
C ASP A 95 33.78 -7.57 -25.55
N ARG A 96 34.10 -6.34 -25.08
CA ARG A 96 33.71 -5.91 -23.72
C ARG A 96 32.22 -5.58 -23.61
N THR A 97 31.38 -6.32 -24.34
CA THR A 97 30.43 -7.21 -23.66
C THR A 97 31.16 -8.24 -22.80
N ASN A 98 31.96 -7.79 -21.82
CA ASN A 98 32.23 -8.58 -20.63
C ASN A 98 30.94 -8.46 -19.84
N GLU A 99 29.90 -9.11 -20.35
CA GLU A 99 28.70 -9.37 -19.60
C GLU A 99 29.15 -10.19 -18.40
N ILE A 100 29.42 -9.51 -17.29
CA ILE A 100 29.78 -10.16 -16.03
C ILE A 100 28.50 -10.85 -15.59
N LYS A 101 28.34 -12.09 -16.02
CA LYS A 101 27.23 -12.94 -15.61
C LYS A 101 27.52 -13.43 -14.20
N ILE A 102 26.65 -13.07 -13.27
CA ILE A 102 26.73 -13.51 -11.89
C ILE A 102 25.89 -14.79 -11.77
N SER A 103 26.55 -15.91 -11.50
CA SER A 103 25.91 -17.23 -11.43
C SER A 103 25.88 -17.79 -10.01
N ASN A 104 26.68 -17.27 -9.09
CA ASN A 104 26.74 -17.71 -7.68
C ASN A 104 27.37 -16.65 -6.77
N SER A 105 27.41 -16.92 -5.47
CA SER A 105 27.98 -16.00 -4.47
C SER A 105 29.49 -15.77 -4.66
N GLN A 106 30.24 -16.73 -5.22
CA GLN A 106 31.66 -16.59 -5.50
C GLN A 106 31.92 -15.54 -6.57
N ASP A 107 31.06 -15.45 -7.58
CA ASP A 107 31.11 -14.38 -8.57
C ASP A 107 30.89 -13.02 -7.91
N VAL A 108 29.90 -12.90 -7.00
CA VAL A 108 29.64 -11.68 -6.23
C VAL A 108 30.88 -11.28 -5.43
N ILE A 109 31.48 -12.22 -4.70
CA ILE A 109 32.68 -12.00 -3.88
C ILE A 109 33.87 -11.54 -4.73
N SER A 110 34.07 -12.15 -5.91
CA SER A 110 35.16 -11.79 -6.81
C SER A 110 35.05 -10.32 -7.26
N LEU A 111 33.81 -9.83 -7.45
CA LEU A 111 33.50 -8.45 -7.83
C LEU A 111 33.58 -7.46 -6.67
N THR A 112 33.52 -7.94 -5.43
CA THR A 112 33.53 -7.13 -4.22
C THR A 112 34.71 -7.41 -3.29
N TYR A 113 35.78 -8.02 -3.82
CA TYR A 113 36.99 -8.33 -3.05
C TYR A 113 37.57 -7.08 -2.36
N ASP A 114 37.45 -5.92 -3.01
CA ASP A 114 37.91 -4.62 -2.52
C ASP A 114 37.21 -4.13 -1.24
N LEU A 115 36.06 -4.70 -0.90
CA LEU A 115 35.29 -4.32 0.29
C LEU A 115 35.80 -5.01 1.58
N ARG A 116 36.49 -6.14 1.47
CA ARG A 116 36.91 -6.95 2.64
C ARG A 116 37.87 -6.21 3.56
N ASP A 117 38.73 -5.37 3.00
CA ASP A 117 39.77 -4.64 3.74
C ASP A 117 39.33 -3.21 4.13
N LYS A 118 38.07 -2.84 3.88
CA LYS A 118 37.56 -1.52 4.21
C LYS A 118 37.35 -1.39 5.71
N LYS A 119 37.94 -0.34 6.30
CA LYS A 119 37.81 0.00 7.73
C LYS A 119 36.45 0.62 8.12
N LYS A 120 35.61 0.96 7.14
CA LYS A 120 34.25 1.47 7.33
C LYS A 120 33.25 0.47 6.74
N GLU A 121 32.05 0.43 7.29
CA GLU A 121 30.91 -0.29 6.70
C GLU A 121 30.53 0.37 5.37
N HIS A 122 30.26 -0.43 4.36
CA HIS A 122 29.80 -0.06 3.04
C HIS A 122 28.66 -1.00 2.68
N LEU A 123 27.59 -0.42 2.14
CA LEU A 123 26.55 -1.16 1.46
C LEU A 123 26.67 -0.92 -0.04
N VAL A 124 26.75 -2.00 -0.81
CA VAL A 124 26.93 -1.98 -2.26
C VAL A 124 25.79 -2.74 -2.92
N CYS A 125 25.27 -2.23 -4.03
CA CYS A 125 24.27 -2.88 -4.85
C CYS A 125 24.85 -3.24 -6.22
N LEU A 126 24.56 -4.46 -6.67
CA LEU A 126 24.80 -4.93 -8.04
C LEU A 126 23.45 -5.00 -8.75
N TYR A 127 23.31 -4.24 -9.83
CA TYR A 127 22.12 -4.19 -10.67
C TYR A 127 22.28 -5.15 -11.84
N LEU A 128 21.33 -6.06 -12.03
CA LEU A 128 21.43 -7.13 -13.02
C LEU A 128 20.27 -7.07 -14.02
N ASN A 129 20.52 -7.47 -15.27
CA ASN A 129 19.46 -7.70 -16.24
C ASN A 129 18.84 -9.10 -16.08
N ALA A 130 17.83 -9.41 -16.90
CA ALA A 130 17.12 -10.69 -16.87
C ALA A 130 17.99 -11.93 -17.12
N ARG A 131 19.24 -11.79 -17.58
CA ARG A 131 20.19 -12.90 -17.78
C ARG A 131 21.24 -12.97 -16.65
N ASN A 132 21.01 -12.28 -15.53
CA ASN A 132 21.94 -12.09 -14.41
C ASN A 132 23.27 -11.42 -14.83
N ILE A 133 23.23 -10.57 -15.86
CA ILE A 133 24.40 -9.81 -16.31
C ILE A 133 24.47 -8.49 -15.54
N LEU A 134 25.65 -8.17 -15.00
CA LEU A 134 25.91 -6.92 -14.29
C LEU A 134 25.75 -5.70 -15.21
N LEU A 135 24.76 -4.88 -14.90
CA LEU A 135 24.53 -3.56 -15.50
C LEU A 135 25.38 -2.49 -14.80
N LYS A 136 25.39 -2.49 -13.46
CA LYS A 136 26.11 -1.49 -12.65
C LYS A 136 26.42 -2.02 -11.25
N LYS A 137 27.59 -1.65 -10.70
CA LYS A 137 27.96 -1.77 -9.28
C LYS A 137 27.93 -0.37 -8.65
N GLU A 138 27.21 -0.20 -7.56
CA GLU A 138 27.02 1.10 -6.91
C GLU A 138 27.17 1.03 -5.41
N VAL A 139 27.86 2.01 -4.81
CA VAL A 139 27.95 2.14 -3.36
C VAL A 139 26.75 2.96 -2.89
N ILE A 140 25.87 2.34 -2.11
CA ILE A 140 24.64 2.94 -1.59
C ILE A 140 24.92 3.74 -0.31
N SER A 141 25.80 3.25 0.56
CA SER A 141 26.12 3.91 1.83
C SER A 141 27.55 3.60 2.29
N VAL A 142 28.16 4.53 3.06
CA VAL A 142 29.49 4.41 3.70
C VAL A 142 29.44 4.99 5.12
N GLY A 143 29.79 4.20 6.15
CA GLY A 143 29.81 4.60 7.56
C GLY A 143 28.91 3.73 8.44
N LEU A 144 28.81 4.04 9.75
CA LEU A 144 27.93 3.32 10.68
C LEU A 144 26.52 3.26 10.10
N LEU A 145 26.02 2.06 9.85
CA LEU A 145 24.64 1.80 9.43
C LEU A 145 23.68 2.15 10.58
N ASP A 146 23.37 3.44 10.72
CA ASP A 146 22.35 3.90 11.64
C ASP A 146 20.95 3.55 11.08
N LYS A 147 20.14 2.91 11.94
CA LYS A 147 19.00 2.02 11.58
C LYS A 147 17.78 2.71 10.93
N THR A 148 17.88 3.98 10.54
CA THR A 148 16.77 4.81 10.04
C THR A 148 16.95 5.31 8.61
N LEU A 149 18.13 5.13 7.99
CA LEU A 149 18.47 5.83 6.74
C LEU A 149 18.50 4.97 5.47
N LEU A 150 18.56 3.64 5.56
CA LEU A 150 18.51 2.81 4.34
C LEU A 150 17.07 2.62 3.87
N HIS A 151 16.65 3.51 2.98
CA HIS A 151 15.32 3.48 2.40
C HIS A 151 15.34 2.66 1.09
N PRO A 152 14.38 1.73 0.85
CA PRO A 152 14.36 0.91 -0.37
C PRO A 152 14.46 1.73 -1.67
N ARG A 153 13.87 2.94 -1.68
CA ARG A 153 14.02 3.93 -2.77
C ARG A 153 15.46 4.11 -3.27
N GLU A 154 16.46 4.12 -2.38
CA GLU A 154 17.87 4.36 -2.75
C GLU A 154 18.45 3.19 -3.56
N ILE A 155 17.85 2.01 -3.44
CA ILE A 155 18.21 0.80 -4.17
C ILE A 155 17.38 0.71 -5.45
N PHE A 156 16.06 0.86 -5.33
CA PHE A 156 15.14 0.58 -6.43
C PHE A 156 14.98 1.73 -7.43
N TYR A 157 15.21 2.99 -7.04
CA TYR A 157 15.19 4.11 -8.00
C TYR A 157 16.27 3.94 -9.08
N PRO A 158 17.56 3.72 -8.74
CA PRO A 158 18.56 3.40 -9.76
C PRO A 158 18.28 2.08 -10.50
N ALA A 159 17.69 1.09 -9.83
CA ALA A 159 17.31 -0.18 -10.47
C ALA A 159 16.31 0.05 -11.61
N THR A 160 15.30 0.88 -11.39
CA THR A 160 14.31 1.26 -12.40
C THR A 160 14.96 2.05 -13.54
N GLU A 161 15.83 3.02 -13.25
CA GLU A 161 16.54 3.78 -14.30
C GLU A 161 17.41 2.90 -15.19
N LEU A 162 18.02 1.86 -14.62
CA LEU A 162 18.86 0.90 -15.34
C LEU A 162 18.07 -0.20 -16.05
N ASN A 163 16.74 -0.25 -15.89
CA ASN A 163 15.90 -1.39 -16.31
C ASN A 163 16.44 -2.73 -15.77
N ALA A 164 16.89 -2.73 -14.52
CA ALA A 164 17.35 -3.94 -13.85
C ALA A 164 16.18 -4.89 -13.63
N ALA A 165 16.39 -6.17 -13.95
CA ALA A 165 15.43 -7.23 -13.61
C ALA A 165 15.58 -7.68 -12.16
N SER A 166 16.79 -7.53 -11.60
CA SER A 166 17.11 -8.02 -10.26
C SER A 166 18.31 -7.29 -9.65
N VAL A 167 18.49 -7.47 -8.34
CA VAL A 167 19.59 -6.85 -7.56
C VAL A 167 20.23 -7.84 -6.59
N ILE A 168 21.51 -7.62 -6.28
CA ILE A 168 22.25 -8.29 -5.20
C ILE A 168 22.87 -7.21 -4.30
N LEU A 169 22.70 -7.36 -2.98
CA LEU A 169 23.26 -6.43 -1.99
C LEU A 169 24.47 -7.04 -1.30
N ILE A 170 25.45 -6.19 -0.99
CA ILE A 170 26.68 -6.58 -0.31
C ILE A 170 26.96 -5.63 0.84
N HIS A 171 27.18 -6.16 2.03
CA HIS A 171 27.53 -5.40 3.22
C HIS A 171 28.88 -5.89 3.76
N ASN A 172 29.86 -5.00 3.97
CA ASN A 172 31.12 -5.39 4.62
C ASN A 172 31.10 -5.14 6.14
N HIS A 173 31.61 -6.11 6.90
CA HIS A 173 31.79 -6.01 8.35
C HIS A 173 33.27 -5.76 8.70
N PRO A 174 33.66 -4.54 9.13
CA PRO A 174 35.03 -4.24 9.55
C PRO A 174 35.48 -4.99 10.79
N SER A 175 34.53 -5.53 11.59
CA SER A 175 34.80 -6.37 12.78
C SER A 175 35.52 -7.68 12.45
N GLY A 176 35.50 -8.08 11.18
CA GLY A 176 36.11 -9.33 10.71
C GLY A 176 35.24 -10.57 10.85
N ASP A 177 33.99 -10.45 11.32
CA ASP A 177 33.00 -11.53 11.38
C ASP A 177 31.91 -11.30 10.32
N SER A 178 31.64 -12.32 9.49
CA SER A 178 30.61 -12.27 8.44
C SER A 178 29.24 -12.75 8.91
N THR A 179 29.06 -13.09 10.18
CA THR A 179 27.76 -13.47 10.74
C THR A 179 26.78 -12.29 10.66
N PRO A 180 25.54 -12.50 10.17
CA PRO A 180 24.54 -11.44 10.10
C PRO A 180 24.14 -10.98 11.50
N SER A 181 24.05 -9.67 11.68
CA SER A 181 23.41 -9.10 12.86
C SER A 181 21.88 -9.17 12.73
N GLU A 182 21.14 -9.06 13.83
CA GLU A 182 19.67 -8.89 13.80
C GLU A 182 19.25 -7.72 12.88
N LYS A 183 20.11 -6.71 12.73
CA LYS A 183 19.87 -5.56 11.87
C LYS A 183 19.95 -5.94 10.39
N ASP A 184 20.92 -6.78 10.02
CA ASP A 184 21.08 -7.24 8.64
C ASP A 184 19.87 -8.07 8.22
N ILE A 185 19.36 -8.91 9.12
CA ILE A 185 18.15 -9.72 8.88
C ILE A 185 16.94 -8.81 8.60
N GLN A 186 16.69 -7.80 9.44
CA GLN A 186 15.59 -6.85 9.25
C GLN A 186 15.70 -6.05 7.94
N ILE A 187 16.93 -5.68 7.54
CA ILE A 187 17.19 -4.96 6.29
C ILE A 187 16.89 -5.86 5.09
N VAL A 188 17.34 -7.12 5.14
CA VAL A 188 17.11 -8.11 4.10
C VAL A 188 15.61 -8.33 3.89
N GLU A 189 14.84 -8.54 4.96
CA GLU A 189 13.39 -8.75 4.90
C GLU A 189 12.67 -7.56 4.24
N LYS A 190 12.98 -6.34 4.70
CA LYS A 190 12.37 -5.10 4.19
C LYS A 190 12.68 -4.86 2.71
N ILE A 191 13.90 -5.15 2.26
CA ILE A 191 14.30 -4.95 0.86
C ILE A 191 13.75 -6.06 -0.03
N ALA A 192 13.69 -7.30 0.45
CA ALA A 192 13.06 -8.41 -0.26
C ALA A 192 11.58 -8.13 -0.55
N GLN A 193 10.81 -7.65 0.44
CA GLN A 193 9.42 -7.22 0.27
C GLN A 193 9.28 -6.08 -0.74
N ALA A 194 10.14 -5.07 -0.66
CA ALA A 194 10.11 -3.95 -1.59
C ALA A 194 10.44 -4.36 -3.03
N GLY A 195 11.37 -5.30 -3.22
CA GLY A 195 11.71 -5.84 -4.54
C GLY A 195 10.56 -6.59 -5.18
N GLU A 196 9.83 -7.38 -4.40
CA GLU A 196 8.62 -8.08 -4.85
C GLU A 196 7.55 -7.09 -5.36
N ILE A 197 7.24 -6.05 -4.57
CA ILE A 197 6.27 -5.01 -4.94
C ILE A 197 6.70 -4.27 -6.22
N MET A 198 7.99 -3.98 -6.36
CA MET A 198 8.54 -3.24 -7.50
C MET A 198 8.71 -4.11 -8.75
N GLY A 199 8.53 -5.43 -8.66
CA GLY A 199 8.83 -6.37 -9.75
C GLY A 199 10.31 -6.46 -10.09
N ILE A 200 11.21 -6.17 -9.13
CA ILE A 200 12.66 -6.23 -9.26
C ILE A 200 13.20 -7.17 -8.17
N SER A 201 13.54 -8.39 -8.55
CA SER A 201 13.87 -9.45 -7.58
C SER A 201 15.17 -9.17 -6.83
N VAL A 202 15.16 -9.40 -5.51
CA VAL A 202 16.39 -9.43 -4.71
C VAL A 202 16.90 -10.87 -4.66
N ILE A 203 18.05 -11.10 -5.28
CA ILE A 203 18.60 -12.46 -5.47
C ILE A 203 19.35 -12.92 -4.23
N ASP A 204 20.20 -12.05 -3.67
CA ASP A 204 21.02 -12.38 -2.52
C ASP A 204 21.40 -11.11 -1.73
N PHE A 205 21.77 -11.33 -0.48
CA PHE A 205 22.38 -10.38 0.41
C PHE A 205 23.64 -11.04 0.97
N VAL A 206 24.80 -10.47 0.66
CA VAL A 206 26.10 -11.07 0.98
C VAL A 206 26.83 -10.20 2.00
N ILE A 207 27.15 -10.78 3.15
CA ILE A 207 28.00 -10.13 4.15
C ILE A 207 29.44 -10.57 3.92
N VAL A 208 30.36 -9.63 3.75
CA VAL A 208 31.79 -9.91 3.53
C VAL A 208 32.66 -9.41 4.68
N SER A 209 33.64 -10.22 5.09
CA SER A 209 34.59 -9.87 6.15
C SER A 209 35.99 -10.40 5.84
N GLN A 210 36.98 -10.10 6.68
CA GLN A 210 38.33 -10.65 6.54
C GLN A 210 38.38 -12.18 6.71
N LYS A 211 37.49 -12.75 7.54
CA LYS A 211 37.49 -14.19 7.86
C LYS A 211 36.61 -15.02 6.92
N GLY A 212 35.83 -14.38 6.04
CA GLY A 212 34.95 -15.10 5.12
C GLY A 212 33.82 -14.25 4.58
N TYR A 213 32.74 -14.92 4.20
CA TYR A 213 31.50 -14.29 3.77
C TYR A 213 30.30 -15.10 4.25
N TYR A 214 29.12 -14.50 4.21
CA TYR A 214 27.85 -15.13 4.46
C TYR A 214 26.88 -14.73 3.36
N SER A 215 26.32 -15.70 2.65
CA SER A 215 25.24 -15.49 1.67
C SER A 215 23.94 -15.96 2.29
N PHE A 216 22.93 -15.07 2.34
CA PHE A 216 21.60 -15.44 2.80
C PHE A 216 20.99 -16.49 1.86
N TYR A 217 21.17 -16.33 0.55
CA TYR A 217 20.69 -17.29 -0.45
C TYR A 217 21.27 -18.70 -0.23
N GLU A 218 22.60 -18.84 -0.10
CA GLU A 218 23.24 -20.13 0.13
C GLU A 218 22.74 -20.77 1.43
N LYS A 219 22.62 -19.97 2.50
CA LYS A 219 22.23 -20.49 3.81
C LYS A 219 20.79 -21.00 3.86
N LEU A 220 19.87 -20.31 3.19
CA LEU A 220 18.46 -20.68 3.13
C LEU A 220 18.22 -21.85 2.17
N LYS A 221 18.92 -21.88 1.04
CA LYS A 221 18.78 -22.92 0.02
C LYS A 221 19.51 -24.22 0.37
N ASP A 222 20.54 -24.22 1.22
CA ASP A 222 21.22 -25.46 1.68
C ASP A 222 20.30 -26.43 2.45
N GLN A 223 19.07 -26.03 2.81
CA GLN A 223 18.04 -26.94 3.30
C GLN A 223 17.38 -27.78 2.18
N ASN A 224 17.54 -27.39 0.91
CA ASN A 224 17.03 -28.05 -0.30
C ASN A 224 18.09 -28.04 -1.44
N LYS A 225 18.83 -29.16 -1.60
CA LYS A 225 20.01 -29.32 -2.50
C LYS A 225 19.90 -28.64 -3.90
N GLY A 226 20.81 -27.70 -4.20
CA GLY A 226 21.16 -27.26 -5.56
C GLY A 226 21.88 -25.90 -5.64
N PHE A 227 23.17 -25.89 -6.01
CA PHE A 227 23.98 -24.68 -6.18
C PHE A 227 23.69 -24.04 -7.55
N ASP A 228 23.26 -22.77 -7.56
CA ASP A 228 23.41 -21.75 -8.64
C ASP A 228 22.23 -20.74 -8.67
N TYR A 229 22.53 -19.48 -9.02
CA TYR A 229 21.54 -18.44 -9.35
C TYR A 229 20.99 -18.68 -10.77
N VAL A 230 19.70 -18.94 -10.90
CA VAL A 230 19.06 -19.29 -12.19
C VAL A 230 18.59 -18.03 -12.93
N ALA A 231 18.80 -17.98 -14.25
CA ALA A 231 18.49 -16.81 -15.08
C ALA A 231 17.14 -16.89 -15.83
N ASP A 232 16.50 -18.06 -15.94
CA ASP A 232 15.26 -18.25 -16.72
C ASP A 232 14.08 -18.73 -15.86
N GLY A 233 13.07 -17.87 -15.71
CA GLY A 233 11.68 -18.22 -15.41
C GLY A 233 11.30 -18.71 -14.01
N MET A 234 12.23 -19.29 -13.25
CA MET A 234 12.03 -19.67 -11.84
C MET A 234 13.29 -19.34 -11.04
N GLN A 235 13.59 -18.04 -10.89
CA GLN A 235 14.61 -17.60 -9.97
C GLN A 235 14.00 -17.55 -8.56
N GLU A 236 14.43 -18.46 -7.68
CA GLU A 236 14.10 -18.35 -6.25
C GLU A 236 14.67 -17.04 -5.72
N THR A 237 13.79 -16.16 -5.24
CA THR A 237 14.16 -14.85 -4.69
C THR A 237 14.44 -14.99 -3.20
N LEU A 238 15.17 -14.03 -2.60
CA LEU A 238 15.29 -13.99 -1.14
C LEU A 238 13.92 -13.93 -0.46
N PHE A 239 12.93 -13.29 -1.07
CA PHE A 239 11.56 -13.27 -0.57
C PHE A 239 10.96 -14.70 -0.50
N GLY A 240 11.09 -15.49 -1.57
CA GLY A 240 10.61 -16.87 -1.61
C GLY A 240 11.39 -17.83 -0.71
N LEU A 241 12.72 -17.67 -0.61
CA LEU A 241 13.60 -18.52 0.22
C LEU A 241 13.51 -18.24 1.70
N LEU A 242 13.26 -16.99 2.09
CA LEU A 242 13.08 -16.64 3.48
C LEU A 242 11.73 -17.12 4.02
N GLU A 243 10.85 -17.69 3.18
CA GLU A 243 9.43 -17.86 3.48
C GLU A 243 8.97 -16.66 4.32
N ILE A 244 9.23 -15.43 3.83
CA ILE A 244 8.74 -14.25 4.52
C ILE A 244 7.23 -14.35 4.37
N GLU A 245 6.61 -15.03 5.33
CA GLU A 245 5.19 -15.02 5.51
C GLU A 245 4.84 -13.53 5.51
N LYS A 246 4.09 -13.10 4.48
CA LYS A 246 3.07 -12.09 4.77
C LYS A 246 2.42 -12.60 6.03
N PRO A 247 2.53 -11.92 7.19
CA PRO A 247 2.19 -12.50 8.47
C PRO A 247 0.88 -13.26 8.29
N THR A 248 1.00 -14.59 8.26
CA THR A 248 -0.15 -15.43 7.98
C THR A 248 -0.82 -15.49 9.32
N TYR A 249 -1.64 -14.48 9.57
CA TYR A 249 -2.57 -14.54 10.68
C TYR A 249 -3.33 -15.84 10.46
N GLU A 250 -3.29 -16.75 11.43
CA GLU A 250 -4.26 -17.83 11.51
C GLU A 250 -5.62 -17.16 11.70
N VAL A 251 -6.21 -16.71 10.60
CA VAL A 251 -7.51 -16.07 10.64
C VAL A 251 -8.51 -17.19 10.84
N SER A 252 -9.04 -17.29 12.05
CA SER A 252 -10.23 -18.07 12.32
C SER A 252 -11.42 -17.37 11.65
N ILE A 253 -11.65 -17.68 10.37
CA ILE A 253 -12.82 -17.17 9.65
C ILE A 253 -14.05 -17.94 10.10
N LYS A 254 -14.98 -17.25 10.78
CA LYS A 254 -16.29 -17.80 11.12
C LYS A 254 -17.36 -17.24 10.20
N LYS A 255 -17.96 -18.10 9.36
CA LYS A 255 -19.17 -17.77 8.59
C LYS A 255 -20.42 -18.01 9.45
N ILE A 256 -21.29 -17.00 9.56
CA ILE A 256 -22.54 -17.10 10.34
C ILE A 256 -23.75 -16.92 9.41
N ASP A 257 -24.46 -18.03 9.15
CA ASP A 257 -25.74 -18.03 8.44
C ASP A 257 -26.92 -17.92 9.42
N LYS A 258 -27.26 -16.69 9.81
CA LYS A 258 -28.46 -16.39 10.61
C LYS A 258 -29.32 -15.33 9.92
N HIS A 259 -30.63 -15.59 9.89
CA HIS A 259 -31.63 -14.63 9.43
C HIS A 259 -32.08 -13.74 10.60
N TYR A 260 -31.69 -12.46 10.57
CA TYR A 260 -32.11 -11.46 11.54
C TYR A 260 -33.34 -10.72 11.01
N PHE A 261 -34.47 -10.87 11.70
CA PHE A 261 -35.73 -10.20 11.37
C PHE A 261 -35.88 -8.95 12.23
N GLN A 262 -36.08 -7.76 11.65
CA GLN A 262 -36.74 -6.66 12.36
C GLN A 262 -37.52 -5.76 11.39
N PRO A 263 -38.82 -5.57 11.69
CA PRO A 263 -39.24 -4.18 11.88
C PRO A 263 -40.13 -4.01 13.13
N GLN A 264 -39.86 -2.97 13.90
CA GLN A 264 -40.90 -2.33 14.70
C GLN A 264 -41.79 -1.49 13.77
N ALA A 265 -43.09 -1.44 14.06
CA ALA A 265 -44.01 -0.56 13.35
C ALA A 265 -43.73 0.91 13.71
N SER A 266 -43.58 1.77 12.70
CA SER A 266 -43.46 3.21 12.91
C SER A 266 -44.75 3.76 13.53
N LYS A 267 -44.65 4.40 14.70
CA LYS A 267 -45.79 5.10 15.31
C LYS A 267 -46.15 6.33 14.48
N SER A 268 -47.44 6.59 14.31
CA SER A 268 -47.91 7.78 13.59
C SER A 268 -47.41 9.06 14.26
N GLY A 269 -46.83 9.98 13.49
CA GLY A 269 -46.26 11.22 14.00
C GLY A 269 -44.79 11.12 14.44
N TYR A 270 -44.23 9.90 14.50
CA TYR A 270 -42.87 9.66 14.94
C TYR A 270 -42.00 9.05 13.84
N PHE A 271 -40.68 9.13 14.03
CA PHE A 271 -39.70 8.42 13.21
C PHE A 271 -38.62 7.77 14.09
N GLN A 272 -38.05 6.68 13.58
CA GLN A 272 -37.00 5.93 14.25
C GLN A 272 -35.64 6.24 13.64
N LEU A 273 -34.58 6.02 14.41
CA LEU A 273 -33.20 6.34 14.05
C LEU A 273 -32.80 5.73 12.68
N GLN A 274 -33.12 4.45 12.46
CA GLN A 274 -32.80 3.72 11.22
C GLN A 274 -33.52 4.23 9.97
N ASN A 275 -34.52 5.13 10.09
CA ASN A 275 -35.23 5.67 8.93
C ASN A 275 -34.41 6.68 8.10
N ARG A 276 -33.21 7.06 8.58
CA ARG A 276 -32.30 8.00 7.90
C ARG A 276 -31.72 7.42 6.61
N ARG A 277 -31.68 8.23 5.56
CA ARG A 277 -31.03 7.84 4.29
C ARG A 277 -29.53 8.14 4.36
N TYR A 278 -28.77 7.18 4.87
CA TYR A 278 -27.33 7.34 5.10
C TYR A 278 -26.53 6.19 4.48
N LEU A 279 -25.43 6.54 3.80
CA LEU A 279 -24.48 5.59 3.24
C LEU A 279 -23.81 4.81 4.38
N GLY A 280 -23.59 3.51 4.19
CA GLY A 280 -22.94 2.68 5.20
C GLY A 280 -23.80 2.36 6.44
N ASN A 281 -25.08 2.74 6.49
CA ASN A 281 -25.97 2.44 7.62
C ASN A 281 -26.00 0.94 7.96
N LYS A 282 -25.55 0.61 9.18
CA LYS A 282 -25.37 -0.76 9.69
C LYS A 282 -26.63 -1.44 10.21
N HIS A 283 -27.82 -0.86 9.99
CA HIS A 283 -29.07 -1.43 10.48
C HIS A 283 -29.30 -2.91 10.09
N LYS A 284 -28.89 -3.31 8.87
CA LYS A 284 -29.00 -4.71 8.41
C LYS A 284 -27.99 -5.68 9.04
N LEU A 285 -26.95 -5.15 9.68
CA LEU A 285 -25.88 -5.91 10.33
C LEU A 285 -26.01 -5.96 11.85
N LEU A 286 -26.97 -5.27 12.45
CA LEU A 286 -27.08 -5.16 13.91
C LEU A 286 -27.09 -6.52 14.62
N GLY A 287 -27.90 -7.47 14.13
CA GLY A 287 -27.94 -8.80 14.74
C GLY A 287 -26.63 -9.59 14.59
N PHE A 288 -25.86 -9.34 13.52
CA PHE A 288 -24.55 -9.96 13.33
C PHE A 288 -23.52 -9.38 14.31
N ILE A 289 -23.52 -8.06 14.50
CA ILE A 289 -22.66 -7.38 15.48
C ILE A 289 -23.02 -7.80 16.91
N GLU A 290 -24.32 -7.89 17.22
CA GLU A 290 -24.84 -8.34 18.52
C GLU A 290 -24.45 -9.76 18.87
N ASP A 291 -24.51 -10.69 17.91
CA ASP A 291 -24.05 -12.07 18.12
C ASP A 291 -22.56 -12.13 18.46
N ILE A 292 -21.72 -11.35 17.75
CA ILE A 292 -20.27 -11.32 18.00
C ILE A 292 -19.97 -10.75 19.38
N ILE A 293 -20.60 -9.62 19.75
CA ILE A 293 -20.41 -9.01 21.08
C ILE A 293 -20.87 -9.97 22.17
N SER A 294 -22.02 -10.62 21.99
CA SER A 294 -22.55 -11.58 22.96
C SER A 294 -21.66 -12.82 23.12
N GLU A 295 -21.09 -13.34 22.03
CA GLU A 295 -20.20 -14.51 22.04
C GLU A 295 -18.82 -14.17 22.65
N LYS A 296 -18.27 -12.99 22.32
CA LYS A 296 -16.87 -12.67 22.56
C LYS A 296 -16.59 -11.75 23.73
N CYS A 297 -17.49 -10.81 24.00
CA CYS A 297 -17.30 -9.77 25.00
C CYS A 297 -18.01 -10.11 26.33
N GLY A 298 -18.99 -11.02 26.31
CA GLY A 298 -19.77 -11.36 27.51
C GLY A 298 -20.58 -10.16 28.01
N SER A 299 -20.54 -9.91 29.33
CA SER A 299 -21.21 -8.76 29.93
C SER A 299 -20.37 -7.50 29.79
N ILE A 300 -20.93 -6.48 29.15
CA ILE A 300 -20.30 -5.17 28.94
C ILE A 300 -21.04 -4.10 29.73
N ASN A 301 -20.31 -3.11 30.22
CA ASN A 301 -20.83 -1.91 30.90
C ASN A 301 -20.69 -0.67 30.01
N SER A 302 -19.89 -0.72 28.95
CA SER A 302 -19.74 0.40 28.03
C SER A 302 -19.42 0.00 26.59
N LEU A 303 -19.99 0.74 25.63
CA LEU A 303 -19.72 0.60 24.20
C LEU A 303 -19.46 1.96 23.57
N CYS A 304 -18.35 2.09 22.86
CA CYS A 304 -18.02 3.27 22.07
C CYS A 304 -18.24 3.02 20.57
N ASP A 305 -19.15 3.76 19.97
CA ASP A 305 -19.31 3.88 18.52
C ASP A 305 -18.58 5.15 18.05
N ILE A 306 -17.30 4.99 17.69
CA ILE A 306 -16.38 6.12 17.46
C ILE A 306 -16.61 6.83 16.11
N PHE A 307 -17.25 6.13 15.16
CA PHE A 307 -17.68 6.62 13.84
C PHE A 307 -19.18 6.40 13.65
N ALA A 308 -19.98 6.96 14.56
CA ALA A 308 -21.37 6.56 14.74
C ALA A 308 -22.25 6.79 13.51
N GLY A 309 -22.04 7.85 12.72
CA GLY A 309 -22.83 8.11 11.51
C GLY A 309 -24.32 8.25 11.80
N THR A 310 -25.09 7.16 11.61
CA THR A 310 -26.50 7.10 12.00
C THR A 310 -26.72 6.80 13.49
N GLY A 311 -25.76 6.18 14.18
CA GLY A 311 -25.84 5.77 15.58
C GLY A 311 -26.58 4.45 15.84
N VAL A 312 -26.89 3.69 14.79
CA VAL A 312 -27.73 2.47 14.90
C VAL A 312 -27.06 1.37 15.71
N VAL A 313 -25.72 1.34 15.75
CA VAL A 313 -24.98 0.36 16.56
C VAL A 313 -25.04 0.77 18.03
N GLY A 314 -24.69 2.01 18.36
CA GLY A 314 -24.86 2.54 19.73
C GLY A 314 -26.27 2.37 20.28
N GLU A 315 -27.31 2.72 19.49
CA GLU A 315 -28.72 2.58 19.90
C GLU A 315 -29.13 1.13 20.17
N ARG A 316 -28.58 0.16 19.42
CA ARG A 316 -28.90 -1.26 19.60
C ARG A 316 -28.54 -1.79 20.98
N PHE A 317 -27.42 -1.32 21.54
CA PHE A 317 -26.90 -1.74 22.85
C PHE A 317 -27.29 -0.77 23.98
N ASN A 318 -28.02 0.30 23.66
CA ASN A 318 -28.39 1.33 24.62
C ASN A 318 -29.36 0.78 25.67
N SER A 319 -28.92 0.78 26.93
CA SER A 319 -29.71 0.41 28.10
C SER A 319 -29.23 1.19 29.33
N PRO A 320 -30.03 1.30 30.40
CA PRO A 320 -29.62 1.98 31.63
C PRO A 320 -28.32 1.44 32.26
N GLU A 321 -27.96 0.19 31.95
CA GLU A 321 -26.78 -0.51 32.46
C GLU A 321 -25.54 -0.34 31.57
N ILE A 322 -25.72 -0.06 30.26
CA ILE A 322 -24.63 0.03 29.29
C ILE A 322 -24.44 1.49 28.87
N LYS A 323 -23.31 2.06 29.24
CA LYS A 323 -22.91 3.41 28.80
C LYS A 323 -22.60 3.42 27.32
N ILE A 324 -23.34 4.19 26.53
CA ILE A 324 -23.04 4.42 25.11
C ILE A 324 -22.22 5.69 24.93
N ILE A 325 -21.04 5.56 24.32
CA ILE A 325 -20.24 6.67 23.84
C ILE A 325 -20.42 6.74 22.32
N SER A 326 -21.02 7.80 21.78
CA SER A 326 -21.19 7.97 20.33
C SER A 326 -20.47 9.21 19.84
N ASN A 327 -19.73 9.07 18.74
CA ASN A 327 -18.97 10.18 18.16
C ASN A 327 -19.18 10.27 16.65
N ASP A 328 -19.36 11.49 16.16
CA ASP A 328 -19.21 11.83 14.75
C ASP A 328 -18.85 13.30 14.61
N PHE A 329 -17.84 13.63 13.80
CA PHE A 329 -17.39 15.01 13.68
C PHE A 329 -18.29 15.87 12.78
N LEU A 330 -19.17 15.28 11.97
CA LEU A 330 -20.15 16.01 11.16
C LEU A 330 -21.30 16.50 12.04
N SER A 331 -21.62 17.80 11.96
CA SER A 331 -22.66 18.43 12.77
C SER A 331 -24.04 17.84 12.51
N ALA A 332 -24.34 17.46 11.27
CA ALA A 332 -25.61 16.82 10.95
C ALA A 332 -25.78 15.45 11.61
N ASN A 333 -24.69 14.69 11.77
CA ASN A 333 -24.72 13.41 12.47
C ASN A 333 -24.80 13.64 13.98
N TYR A 334 -23.96 14.52 14.51
CA TYR A 334 -23.98 14.90 15.92
C TYR A 334 -25.37 15.33 16.41
N ALA A 335 -26.07 16.21 15.68
CA ALA A 335 -27.41 16.64 16.07
C ALA A 335 -28.40 15.46 16.19
N CYS A 336 -28.33 14.50 15.28
CA CYS A 336 -29.14 13.28 15.33
C CYS A 336 -28.74 12.35 16.47
N LEU A 337 -27.43 12.12 16.66
CA LEU A 337 -26.91 11.30 17.77
C LEU A 337 -27.34 11.88 19.11
N TYR A 338 -27.21 13.19 19.27
CA TYR A 338 -27.63 13.89 20.49
C TYR A 338 -29.12 13.73 20.74
N ALA A 339 -29.95 13.95 19.72
CA ALA A 339 -31.40 13.84 19.82
C ALA A 339 -31.88 12.43 20.25
N PHE A 340 -31.25 11.37 19.74
CA PHE A 340 -31.65 9.99 20.03
C PHE A 340 -30.98 9.37 21.26
N LEU A 341 -29.72 9.70 21.52
CA LEU A 341 -28.90 9.01 22.52
C LEU A 341 -28.43 9.92 23.67
N GLY A 342 -28.42 11.25 23.47
CA GLY A 342 -27.95 12.21 24.48
C GLY A 342 -29.04 12.78 25.39
N VAL A 343 -30.30 12.75 24.96
CA VAL A 343 -31.41 13.34 25.73
C VAL A 343 -31.94 12.32 26.75
N ASN A 344 -31.90 12.67 28.04
CA ASN A 344 -32.34 11.79 29.14
C ASN A 344 -33.58 12.30 29.88
N ARG A 345 -34.20 13.38 29.40
CA ARG A 345 -35.44 13.96 29.94
C ARG A 345 -36.54 13.88 28.91
N ASP A 346 -37.77 13.61 29.35
CA ASP A 346 -38.92 13.61 28.46
C ASP A 346 -39.29 15.04 28.04
N MET A 347 -38.99 15.38 26.79
CA MET A 347 -39.26 16.70 26.20
C MET A 347 -40.37 16.63 25.15
N ARG A 348 -41.09 15.50 25.03
CA ARG A 348 -42.00 15.22 23.91
C ARG A 348 -43.06 16.29 23.71
N GLN A 349 -43.67 16.77 24.80
CA GLN A 349 -44.73 17.77 24.71
C GLN A 349 -44.22 19.09 24.11
N GLY A 350 -43.17 19.69 24.69
CA GLY A 350 -42.61 20.95 24.21
C GLY A 350 -42.06 20.86 22.79
N ILE A 351 -41.43 19.73 22.44
CA ILE A 351 -40.96 19.47 21.08
C ILE A 351 -42.12 19.32 20.10
N SER A 352 -43.21 18.65 20.49
CA SER A 352 -44.41 18.49 19.66
C SER A 352 -45.05 19.85 19.32
N GLU A 353 -45.20 20.72 20.31
CA GLU A 353 -45.75 22.07 20.12
C GLU A 353 -44.88 22.90 19.16
N LYS A 354 -43.55 22.86 19.35
CA LYS A 354 -42.59 23.54 18.46
C LYS A 354 -42.61 22.97 17.03
N ILE A 355 -42.72 21.64 16.86
CA ILE A 355 -42.85 21.00 15.55
C ILE A 355 -44.15 21.39 14.85
N GLU A 356 -45.26 21.53 15.58
CA GLU A 356 -46.52 22.01 15.02
C GLU A 356 -46.38 23.43 14.48
N VAL A 357 -45.76 24.33 15.25
CA VAL A 357 -45.44 25.70 14.79
C VAL A 357 -44.62 25.67 13.50
N LEU A 358 -43.53 24.88 13.47
CA LEU A 358 -42.67 24.76 12.30
C LEU A 358 -43.41 24.21 11.07
N ASN A 359 -44.25 23.20 11.25
CA ASN A 359 -45.05 22.61 10.17
C ASN A 359 -46.08 23.58 9.59
N ASN A 360 -46.61 24.48 10.43
CA ASN A 360 -47.61 25.49 10.06
C ASN A 360 -47.02 26.81 9.53
N LEU A 361 -45.68 26.95 9.48
CA LEU A 361 -45.04 28.13 8.89
C LEU A 361 -45.46 28.29 7.42
N SER A 362 -46.09 29.43 7.12
CA SER A 362 -46.27 29.93 5.76
C SER A 362 -45.11 30.86 5.43
N ASN A 363 -44.39 30.57 4.35
CA ASN A 363 -43.37 31.48 3.86
C ASN A 363 -43.20 31.42 2.35
N ASP A 364 -43.61 32.50 1.70
CA ASP A 364 -43.43 32.71 0.25
C ASP A 364 -42.16 33.50 -0.09
N LYS A 365 -41.41 33.96 0.93
CA LYS A 365 -40.17 34.73 0.72
C LYS A 365 -39.02 33.81 0.35
N GLU A 366 -38.20 34.29 -0.58
CA GLU A 366 -36.93 33.66 -0.91
C GLU A 366 -35.97 33.72 0.29
N ASN A 367 -35.13 32.70 0.39
CA ASN A 367 -34.05 32.59 1.36
C ASN A 367 -32.90 31.79 0.76
N TYR A 368 -31.78 31.73 1.48
CA TYR A 368 -30.58 31.01 1.05
C TYR A 368 -30.87 29.59 0.53
N PHE A 369 -31.76 28.83 1.17
CA PHE A 369 -32.07 27.47 0.73
C PHE A 369 -32.86 27.43 -0.59
N SER A 370 -33.84 28.32 -0.76
CA SER A 370 -34.63 28.40 -1.99
C SER A 370 -33.86 28.95 -3.18
N GLU A 371 -32.97 29.92 -2.94
CA GLU A 371 -32.11 30.52 -3.95
C GLU A 371 -31.09 29.51 -4.51
N HIS A 372 -30.52 28.66 -3.66
CA HIS A 372 -29.44 27.76 -4.07
C HIS A 372 -29.87 26.32 -4.37
N PHE A 373 -30.87 25.78 -3.67
CA PHE A 373 -31.30 24.38 -3.80
C PHE A 373 -32.73 24.21 -4.32
N GLY A 374 -33.48 25.31 -4.47
CA GLY A 374 -34.81 25.30 -5.08
C GLY A 374 -34.75 25.01 -6.58
N GLY A 375 -35.59 24.09 -7.04
CA GLY A 375 -35.60 23.62 -8.44
C GLY A 375 -34.48 22.63 -8.77
N THR A 376 -33.66 22.22 -7.79
CA THR A 376 -32.62 21.20 -7.96
C THR A 376 -32.85 20.03 -7.00
N TYR A 377 -32.34 20.13 -5.76
CA TYR A 377 -32.53 19.15 -4.71
C TYR A 377 -33.96 19.13 -4.17
N PHE A 378 -34.68 20.26 -4.24
CA PHE A 378 -36.05 20.39 -3.72
C PHE A 378 -36.94 21.16 -4.69
N THR A 379 -38.26 21.05 -4.54
CA THR A 379 -39.19 22.04 -5.12
C THR A 379 -38.85 23.42 -4.53
N LYS A 380 -39.16 24.50 -5.26
CA LYS A 380 -38.95 25.86 -4.73
C LYS A 380 -39.71 26.09 -3.42
N GLU A 381 -40.94 25.58 -3.33
CA GLU A 381 -41.78 25.65 -2.14
C GLU A 381 -41.13 24.94 -0.93
N ASN A 382 -40.71 23.68 -1.09
CA ASN A 382 -40.04 22.95 -0.01
C ASN A 382 -38.74 23.65 0.39
N ALA A 383 -37.96 24.16 -0.57
CA ALA A 383 -36.72 24.87 -0.25
C ALA A 383 -36.97 26.15 0.57
N ARG A 384 -38.01 26.93 0.25
CA ARG A 384 -38.40 28.10 1.05
C ARG A 384 -38.79 27.68 2.46
N LYS A 385 -39.61 26.64 2.58
CA LYS A 385 -40.09 26.13 3.87
C LYS A 385 -38.95 25.58 4.73
N ILE A 386 -38.01 24.81 4.15
CA ILE A 386 -36.80 24.33 4.84
C ILE A 386 -36.01 25.49 5.42
N GLY A 387 -35.75 26.53 4.60
CA GLY A 387 -34.99 27.68 5.06
C GLY A 387 -35.70 28.48 6.15
N ALA A 388 -37.03 28.61 6.06
CA ALA A 388 -37.87 29.24 7.06
C ALA A 388 -37.86 28.47 8.38
N MET A 389 -38.09 27.15 8.33
CA MET A 389 -38.06 26.27 9.50
C MET A 389 -36.72 26.34 10.21
N ARG A 390 -35.61 26.24 9.48
CA ARG A 390 -34.29 26.27 10.08
C ARG A 390 -33.95 27.61 10.73
N ALA A 391 -34.38 28.73 10.13
CA ALA A 391 -34.24 30.06 10.73
C ALA A 391 -35.12 30.22 11.98
N GLU A 392 -36.30 29.62 12.00
CA GLU A 392 -37.22 29.68 13.14
C GLU A 392 -36.73 28.81 14.31
N ILE A 393 -36.08 27.67 14.04
CA ILE A 393 -35.43 26.83 15.07
C ILE A 393 -34.43 27.65 15.91
N GLU A 394 -33.66 28.58 15.32
CA GLU A 394 -32.74 29.45 16.08
C GLU A 394 -33.45 30.38 17.07
N LYS A 395 -34.75 30.64 16.87
CA LYS A 395 -35.54 31.54 17.73
C LYS A 395 -36.33 30.80 18.79
N ILE A 396 -36.89 29.64 18.44
CA ILE A 396 -37.83 28.91 19.31
C ILE A 396 -37.14 27.87 20.20
N ALA A 397 -35.94 27.40 19.85
CA ALA A 397 -35.22 26.46 20.68
C ALA A 397 -34.70 27.17 21.95
N GLU A 398 -35.02 26.64 23.12
CA GLU A 398 -34.67 27.26 24.41
C GLU A 398 -33.24 26.94 24.84
N ASN A 399 -32.70 25.83 24.36
CA ASN A 399 -31.36 25.34 24.67
C ASN A 399 -30.83 24.47 23.52
N GLU A 400 -29.55 24.07 23.62
CA GLU A 400 -28.90 23.25 22.60
C GLU A 400 -29.50 21.84 22.47
N GLU A 401 -30.09 21.28 23.54
CA GLU A 401 -30.77 19.97 23.47
C GLU A 401 -31.99 20.04 22.56
N GLU A 402 -32.88 21.00 22.80
CA GLU A 402 -34.05 21.24 21.95
C GLU A 402 -33.66 21.56 20.51
N LYS A 403 -32.61 22.39 20.35
CA LYS A 403 -32.09 22.76 19.04
C LYS A 403 -31.66 21.52 18.25
N ASN A 404 -30.91 20.62 18.86
CA ASN A 404 -30.47 19.37 18.23
C ASN A 404 -31.66 18.47 17.87
N ILE A 405 -32.68 18.35 18.74
CA ILE A 405 -33.90 17.58 18.45
C ILE A 405 -34.65 18.15 17.24
N LEU A 406 -34.85 19.46 17.19
CA LEU A 406 -35.55 20.12 16.08
C LEU A 406 -34.76 20.06 14.77
N ILE A 407 -33.42 20.22 14.83
CA ILE A 407 -32.55 20.02 13.67
C ILE A 407 -32.61 18.58 13.18
N CYS A 408 -32.57 17.59 14.07
CA CYS A 408 -32.73 16.17 13.74
C CYS A 408 -34.06 15.93 13.00
N SER A 409 -35.17 16.43 13.55
CA SER A 409 -36.49 16.34 12.89
C SER A 409 -36.49 16.94 11.48
N LEU A 410 -35.89 18.12 11.32
CA LEU A 410 -35.75 18.78 10.02
C LEU A 410 -34.90 17.96 9.05
N LEU A 411 -33.75 17.43 9.48
CA LEU A 411 -32.87 16.60 8.65
C LEU A 411 -33.60 15.37 8.10
N TYR A 412 -34.36 14.67 8.95
CA TYR A 412 -35.15 13.51 8.51
C TYR A 412 -36.29 13.90 7.56
N ALA A 413 -36.94 15.04 7.78
CA ALA A 413 -37.98 15.55 6.88
C ALA A 413 -37.41 15.94 5.50
N VAL A 414 -36.23 16.56 5.48
CA VAL A 414 -35.50 16.95 4.27
C VAL A 414 -35.17 15.73 3.41
N ASP A 415 -34.69 14.63 4.00
CA ASP A 415 -34.40 13.37 3.30
C ASP A 415 -35.61 12.76 2.59
N LYS A 416 -36.83 13.01 3.09
CA LYS A 416 -38.06 12.55 2.46
C LYS A 416 -38.40 13.37 1.23
N VAL A 417 -38.13 14.68 1.22
CA VAL A 417 -38.48 15.57 0.10
C VAL A 417 -37.35 15.78 -0.91
N ALA A 418 -36.15 15.28 -0.62
CA ALA A 418 -34.97 15.43 -1.46
C ALA A 418 -35.07 14.64 -2.78
N ASN A 419 -34.83 15.34 -3.90
CA ASN A 419 -34.79 14.80 -5.24
C ASN A 419 -33.42 14.18 -5.59
N THR A 420 -33.00 13.18 -4.82
CA THR A 420 -31.69 12.53 -4.94
C THR A 420 -31.81 11.02 -5.18
N VAL A 421 -30.67 10.34 -5.37
CA VAL A 421 -30.57 8.87 -5.45
C VAL A 421 -30.17 8.22 -4.13
N GLY A 422 -30.40 8.92 -3.00
CA GLY A 422 -30.08 8.44 -1.64
C GLY A 422 -28.97 9.21 -0.92
N HIS A 423 -28.28 10.12 -1.60
CA HIS A 423 -27.28 11.04 -1.03
C HIS A 423 -27.25 12.37 -1.81
N TYR A 424 -26.60 13.41 -1.27
CA TYR A 424 -26.63 14.76 -1.82
C TYR A 424 -25.49 15.08 -2.79
N ASP A 425 -24.61 14.11 -3.12
CA ASP A 425 -23.54 14.33 -4.12
C ASP A 425 -24.06 14.78 -5.50
N ALA A 426 -25.29 14.39 -5.85
CA ALA A 426 -26.01 14.82 -7.05
C ALA A 426 -27.54 14.77 -6.87
N PHE A 427 -28.27 15.52 -7.69
CA PHE A 427 -29.73 15.50 -7.77
C PHE A 427 -30.23 14.98 -9.12
N ARG A 428 -31.46 14.50 -9.17
CA ARG A 428 -32.09 13.98 -10.40
C ARG A 428 -32.58 15.15 -11.27
N LYS A 429 -32.41 15.05 -12.60
CA LYS A 429 -32.85 16.11 -13.54
C LYS A 429 -34.36 16.35 -13.52
N LYS A 430 -35.15 15.28 -13.38
CA LYS A 430 -36.61 15.36 -13.30
C LYS A 430 -37.02 15.44 -11.84
N LEU A 431 -37.81 16.45 -11.51
CA LEU A 431 -38.26 16.73 -10.15
C LEU A 431 -39.61 16.04 -9.93
N ASP A 432 -39.56 14.74 -9.60
CA ASP A 432 -40.75 13.89 -9.47
C ASP A 432 -41.36 13.92 -8.05
N MET A 433 -40.62 14.37 -7.04
CA MET A 433 -41.09 14.43 -5.65
C MET A 433 -41.79 15.75 -5.36
N LEU A 434 -43.12 15.68 -5.25
CA LEU A 434 -43.99 16.83 -4.97
C LEU A 434 -44.56 16.84 -3.55
N GLN A 435 -44.16 15.87 -2.70
CA GLN A 435 -44.68 15.81 -1.34
C GLN A 435 -44.19 17.03 -0.51
N PRO A 436 -45.08 17.72 0.22
CA PRO A 436 -44.67 18.80 1.11
C PRO A 436 -43.78 18.30 2.24
N ILE A 437 -42.83 19.13 2.67
CA ILE A 437 -42.01 18.83 3.85
C ILE A 437 -42.87 18.82 5.12
N LYS A 438 -42.66 17.79 5.95
CA LYS A 438 -43.33 17.61 7.23
C LYS A 438 -42.35 17.09 8.26
N LEU A 439 -42.18 17.82 9.35
CA LEU A 439 -41.41 17.43 10.52
C LEU A 439 -42.21 16.45 11.36
N LEU A 440 -41.50 15.46 11.92
CA LEU A 440 -42.01 14.42 12.80
C LEU A 440 -41.19 14.40 14.09
N ILE A 441 -41.64 13.68 15.11
CA ILE A 441 -40.95 13.62 16.41
C ILE A 441 -40.00 12.40 16.43
N PRO A 442 -38.75 12.51 16.90
CA PRO A 442 -37.91 11.34 17.14
C PRO A 442 -38.56 10.41 18.19
N ASP A 443 -38.68 9.11 17.89
CA ASP A 443 -39.15 8.11 18.86
C ASP A 443 -37.99 7.72 19.78
N VAL A 444 -37.92 8.34 20.96
CA VAL A 444 -36.81 8.17 21.92
C VAL A 444 -37.32 7.55 23.21
N ASP A 445 -36.61 6.52 23.68
CA ASP A 445 -36.77 5.98 25.02
C ASP A 445 -35.75 6.65 25.96
N TYR A 446 -36.14 7.80 26.53
CA TYR A 446 -35.25 8.65 27.34
C TYR A 446 -34.65 7.94 28.56
N ILE A 447 -35.30 6.90 29.08
CA ILE A 447 -34.84 6.15 30.25
C ILE A 447 -33.54 5.40 29.94
N ARG A 448 -33.31 5.04 28.68
CA ARG A 448 -32.08 4.35 28.26
C ARG A 448 -30.87 5.28 28.20
N ASN A 449 -31.09 6.59 28.04
CA ASN A 449 -30.03 7.57 27.78
C ASN A 449 -29.36 8.13 29.05
N THR A 450 -29.49 7.49 30.20
CA THR A 450 -29.14 8.07 31.50
C THR A 450 -27.64 8.30 31.70
N ASN A 451 -26.79 7.53 31.04
CA ASN A 451 -25.33 7.54 31.22
C ASN A 451 -24.55 7.76 29.90
N ASN A 452 -25.25 8.05 28.79
CA ASN A 452 -24.65 8.18 27.47
C ASN A 452 -23.83 9.46 27.31
N GLU A 453 -22.81 9.39 26.46
CA GLU A 453 -21.96 10.53 26.10
C GLU A 453 -21.88 10.70 24.58
N ILE A 454 -22.18 11.91 24.11
CA ILE A 454 -22.22 12.22 22.68
C ILE A 454 -21.17 13.28 22.37
N TYR A 455 -20.27 12.97 21.44
CA TYR A 455 -19.14 13.82 21.06
C TYR A 455 -19.23 14.25 19.58
N ARG A 456 -18.70 15.44 19.30
CA ARG A 456 -18.44 15.94 17.94
C ARG A 456 -16.96 16.27 17.80
N GLU A 457 -16.15 15.22 17.77
CA GLU A 457 -14.69 15.33 17.68
C GLU A 457 -14.12 14.42 16.60
N ASP A 458 -12.92 14.76 16.16
CA ASP A 458 -12.10 13.82 15.38
C ASP A 458 -11.86 12.54 16.20
N ALA A 459 -12.07 11.38 15.57
CA ALA A 459 -12.01 10.08 16.25
C ALA A 459 -10.64 9.80 16.89
N ASN A 460 -9.55 10.13 16.19
CA ASN A 460 -8.19 9.97 16.68
C ASN A 460 -7.88 10.90 17.86
N THR A 461 -8.51 12.07 17.89
CA THR A 461 -8.41 12.99 19.03
C THR A 461 -9.20 12.50 20.23
N LEU A 462 -10.44 12.04 20.02
CA LEU A 462 -11.33 11.60 21.09
C LEU A 462 -10.85 10.31 21.76
N ILE A 463 -10.36 9.34 20.98
CA ILE A 463 -9.99 8.02 21.50
C ILE A 463 -8.97 8.07 22.66
N ARG A 464 -8.14 9.13 22.69
CA ARG A 464 -7.12 9.38 23.72
C ARG A 464 -7.68 9.85 25.06
N LYS A 465 -8.95 10.26 25.08
CA LYS A 465 -9.61 10.88 26.24
C LYS A 465 -10.64 9.96 26.90
N ILE A 466 -10.99 8.87 26.23
CA ILE A 466 -12.08 7.97 26.63
C ILE A 466 -11.55 6.57 26.93
N SER A 467 -12.39 5.80 27.61
CA SER A 467 -12.20 4.37 27.86
C SER A 467 -13.54 3.69 27.71
N CYS A 468 -13.56 2.48 27.15
CA CYS A 468 -14.77 1.68 27.01
C CYS A 468 -14.45 0.18 26.98
N ASP A 469 -15.43 -0.67 27.25
CA ASP A 469 -15.21 -2.12 27.22
C ASP A 469 -15.14 -2.57 25.75
N VAL A 470 -16.07 -2.09 24.93
CA VAL A 470 -16.13 -2.40 23.48
C VAL A 470 -15.97 -1.13 22.65
N LEU A 471 -14.95 -1.09 21.80
CA LEU A 471 -14.77 -0.07 20.77
C LEU A 471 -15.26 -0.61 19.42
N TYR A 472 -16.37 -0.06 18.92
CA TYR A 472 -16.87 -0.29 17.58
C TYR A 472 -16.32 0.77 16.61
N VAL A 473 -15.75 0.31 15.49
CA VAL A 473 -15.07 1.14 14.49
C VAL A 473 -15.68 0.86 13.12
N ASP A 474 -16.28 1.88 12.50
CA ASP A 474 -16.84 1.82 11.13
C ASP A 474 -16.43 3.08 10.35
N PRO A 475 -15.14 3.21 9.98
CA PRO A 475 -14.64 4.44 9.40
C PRO A 475 -15.08 4.56 7.93
N PRO A 476 -15.06 5.78 7.35
CA PRO A 476 -15.26 5.93 5.92
C PRO A 476 -13.99 5.47 5.17
N TYR A 477 -13.92 4.19 4.81
CA TYR A 477 -12.70 3.52 4.33
C TYR A 477 -12.49 3.49 2.81
N ASN A 478 -13.32 4.16 2.02
CA ASN A 478 -13.08 4.35 0.58
C ASN A 478 -12.81 5.82 0.28
N SER A 479 -12.50 6.17 -0.96
CA SER A 479 -12.18 7.57 -1.30
C SER A 479 -13.36 8.54 -1.18
N ARG A 480 -14.60 8.05 -0.96
CA ARG A 480 -15.80 8.87 -0.88
C ARG A 480 -15.86 9.57 0.47
N GLN A 481 -15.59 10.87 0.45
CA GLN A 481 -15.78 11.73 1.60
C GLN A 481 -17.28 11.86 1.90
N TYR A 482 -17.69 11.52 3.13
CA TYR A 482 -19.09 11.70 3.55
C TYR A 482 -19.49 13.17 3.58
N SER A 483 -18.54 14.06 3.90
CA SER A 483 -18.74 15.51 3.75
C SER A 483 -19.10 15.90 2.31
N ASP A 484 -18.59 15.18 1.30
CA ASP A 484 -18.97 15.42 -0.09
C ASP A 484 -20.41 14.98 -0.38
N ALA A 485 -20.81 13.83 0.15
CA ALA A 485 -22.13 13.23 -0.07
C ALA A 485 -23.25 13.87 0.76
N TYR A 486 -22.91 14.52 1.88
CA TYR A 486 -23.87 15.10 2.84
C TYR A 486 -23.68 16.59 3.07
N HIS A 487 -22.91 17.28 2.22
CA HIS A 487 -22.60 18.72 2.32
C HIS A 487 -23.81 19.62 2.58
N LEU A 488 -24.95 19.33 1.93
CA LEU A 488 -26.16 20.12 2.08
C LEU A 488 -26.77 19.96 3.47
N LEU A 489 -26.82 18.73 3.99
CA LEU A 489 -27.30 18.44 5.34
C LEU A 489 -26.35 19.03 6.40
N GLU A 490 -25.05 18.98 6.15
CA GLU A 490 -24.05 19.58 7.04
C GLU A 490 -24.25 21.09 7.15
N ASN A 491 -24.38 21.78 6.02
CA ASN A 491 -24.70 23.21 6.04
C ASN A 491 -26.09 23.51 6.65
N LEU A 492 -27.06 22.59 6.54
CA LEU A 492 -28.36 22.76 7.20
C LEU A 492 -28.22 22.69 8.72
N ALA A 493 -27.36 21.81 9.23
CA ALA A 493 -27.08 21.70 10.66
C ALA A 493 -26.27 22.91 11.17
N GLU A 494 -25.14 23.22 10.53
CA GLU A 494 -24.24 24.32 10.93
C GLU A 494 -24.82 25.71 10.67
N TRP A 495 -25.66 25.85 9.65
CA TRP A 495 -26.36 27.07 9.26
C TRP A 495 -25.46 28.26 8.87
N LYS A 496 -24.25 27.99 8.34
CA LYS A 496 -23.25 29.01 7.95
C LYS A 496 -23.56 29.76 6.66
N LYS A 497 -24.39 29.21 5.77
CA LYS A 497 -24.82 29.82 4.48
C LYS A 497 -23.64 30.29 3.59
N PRO A 498 -22.66 29.43 3.29
CA PRO A 498 -21.50 29.79 2.47
C PRO A 498 -21.88 29.94 0.98
N GLU A 499 -20.97 30.41 0.15
CA GLU A 499 -21.20 30.37 -1.30
C GLU A 499 -21.27 28.93 -1.86
N VAL A 500 -22.08 28.73 -2.90
CA VAL A 500 -22.25 27.42 -3.56
C VAL A 500 -21.61 27.43 -4.95
N ILE A 501 -20.90 26.35 -5.29
CA ILE A 501 -20.10 26.24 -6.51
C ILE A 501 -20.55 25.03 -7.34
N GLY A 502 -20.53 25.21 -8.66
CA GLY A 502 -20.75 24.14 -9.63
C GLY A 502 -22.20 23.64 -9.71
N ILE A 503 -22.40 22.62 -10.56
CA ILE A 503 -23.73 22.07 -10.84
C ILE A 503 -24.32 21.40 -9.59
N GLY A 504 -23.50 20.65 -8.83
CA GLY A 504 -23.91 20.00 -7.59
C GLY A 504 -24.07 20.93 -6.39
N LYS A 505 -23.95 22.26 -6.56
CA LYS A 505 -24.15 23.25 -5.48
C LYS A 505 -23.32 22.96 -4.23
N LYS A 506 -22.05 22.60 -4.42
CA LYS A 506 -21.13 22.21 -3.34
C LYS A 506 -20.55 23.44 -2.65
N MET A 507 -20.26 23.32 -1.36
CA MET A 507 -19.63 24.37 -0.53
C MET A 507 -18.18 24.01 -0.24
N ASP A 508 -17.42 24.92 0.38
CA ASP A 508 -16.14 24.54 0.98
C ASP A 508 -16.34 23.56 2.13
N ARG A 509 -15.53 22.49 2.13
CA ARG A 509 -15.58 21.35 3.05
C ARG A 509 -14.18 20.93 3.51
N SER A 510 -13.18 21.75 3.21
CA SER A 510 -11.78 21.49 3.57
C SER A 510 -11.62 21.11 5.05
N HIS A 511 -12.38 21.77 5.93
CA HIS A 511 -12.38 21.59 7.38
C HIS A 511 -13.08 20.31 7.90
N ILE A 512 -13.76 19.54 7.04
CA ILE A 512 -14.55 18.35 7.43
C ILE A 512 -14.24 17.15 6.53
N LYS A 513 -13.00 17.06 6.03
CA LYS A 513 -12.53 15.86 5.31
C LYS A 513 -11.93 14.88 6.29
N SER A 514 -12.25 13.60 6.11
CA SER A 514 -11.69 12.51 6.91
C SER A 514 -10.40 12.00 6.28
N ASP A 515 -9.38 11.79 7.11
CA ASP A 515 -8.12 11.15 6.73
C ASP A 515 -8.30 9.69 6.31
N TYR A 516 -9.37 9.03 6.78
CA TYR A 516 -9.72 7.65 6.43
C TYR A 516 -10.12 7.48 4.96
N CYS A 517 -10.47 8.57 4.26
CA CYS A 517 -10.72 8.54 2.81
C CYS A 517 -9.49 8.93 1.98
N LEU A 518 -8.38 9.33 2.62
CA LEU A 518 -7.13 9.74 1.98
C LEU A 518 -6.12 8.58 1.94
N LYS A 519 -4.94 8.82 1.37
CA LYS A 519 -3.84 7.83 1.37
C LYS A 519 -3.27 7.58 2.78
N SER A 520 -3.58 8.45 3.74
CA SER A 520 -3.18 8.35 5.14
C SER A 520 -4.10 7.45 5.98
N ALA A 521 -5.11 6.81 5.39
CA ALA A 521 -6.09 5.99 6.10
C ALA A 521 -5.44 4.92 6.99
N THR A 522 -4.49 4.15 6.46
CA THR A 522 -3.76 3.11 7.21
C THR A 522 -3.03 3.71 8.43
N SER A 523 -2.37 4.85 8.27
CA SER A 523 -1.69 5.52 9.38
C SER A 523 -2.65 6.09 10.43
N ALA A 524 -3.79 6.63 10.00
CA ALA A 524 -4.83 7.13 10.91
C ALA A 524 -5.47 5.98 11.69
N PHE A 525 -5.75 4.86 11.03
CA PHE A 525 -6.25 3.65 11.68
C PHE A 525 -5.24 3.09 12.70
N ALA A 526 -3.97 2.97 12.31
CA ALA A 526 -2.90 2.54 13.22
C ALA A 526 -2.80 3.44 14.46
N ASP A 527 -2.92 4.75 14.28
CA ASP A 527 -2.92 5.70 15.38
C ASP A 527 -4.14 5.55 16.30
N LEU A 528 -5.34 5.36 15.74
CA LEU A 528 -6.56 5.15 16.51
C LEU A 528 -6.45 3.90 17.39
N ILE A 529 -6.08 2.76 16.80
CA ILE A 529 -5.98 1.48 17.50
C ILE A 529 -4.91 1.49 18.58
N ARG A 530 -3.74 2.09 18.30
CA ARG A 530 -2.65 2.18 19.28
C ARG A 530 -3.04 2.94 20.55
N ASN A 531 -3.87 3.98 20.40
CA ASN A 531 -4.27 4.85 21.50
C ASN A 531 -5.63 4.45 22.12
N ALA A 532 -6.26 3.37 21.64
CA ALA A 532 -7.50 2.87 22.19
C ALA A 532 -7.29 2.24 23.57
N ASN A 533 -8.02 2.76 24.56
CA ASN A 533 -8.13 2.17 25.88
C ASN A 533 -9.45 1.38 25.99
N CYS A 534 -9.40 0.11 25.62
CA CYS A 534 -10.56 -0.78 25.61
C CYS A 534 -10.18 -2.25 25.75
N GLU A 535 -11.15 -3.11 26.05
CA GLU A 535 -10.97 -4.56 26.19
C GLU A 535 -11.19 -5.29 24.85
N HIS A 536 -12.14 -4.79 24.05
CA HIS A 536 -12.54 -5.38 22.78
C HIS A 536 -12.63 -4.32 21.69
N ILE A 537 -12.17 -4.67 20.48
CA ILE A 537 -12.28 -3.83 19.29
C ILE A 537 -13.04 -4.61 18.22
N LEU A 538 -14.07 -3.99 17.63
CA LEU A 538 -14.80 -4.53 16.48
C LEU A 538 -14.69 -3.52 15.34
N LEU A 539 -13.97 -3.90 14.28
CA LEU A 539 -13.91 -3.12 13.04
C LEU A 539 -14.87 -3.71 12.01
N SER A 540 -15.81 -2.90 11.53
CA SER A 540 -16.63 -3.25 10.37
C SER A 540 -15.96 -2.81 9.08
N TYR A 541 -15.74 -3.78 8.18
CA TYR A 541 -14.99 -3.54 6.95
C TYR A 541 -15.45 -4.46 5.82
N ASN A 542 -15.68 -3.88 4.64
CA ASN A 542 -16.15 -4.64 3.48
C ASN A 542 -15.01 -4.98 2.54
N ASN A 543 -15.00 -6.23 2.05
CA ASN A 543 -14.15 -6.56 0.91
C ASN A 543 -14.80 -5.98 -0.34
N THR A 544 -14.36 -4.78 -0.74
CA THR A 544 -14.67 -4.27 -2.08
C THR A 544 -13.51 -4.67 -2.96
N GLY A 545 -13.62 -5.85 -3.60
CA GLY A 545 -12.69 -6.22 -4.68
C GLY A 545 -12.59 -5.07 -5.70
N ASP A 546 -11.45 -4.96 -6.38
CA ASP A 546 -11.11 -3.84 -7.26
C ASP A 546 -12.27 -3.47 -8.20
N SER A 547 -13.04 -2.47 -7.79
CA SER A 547 -14.21 -2.05 -8.54
C SER A 547 -13.74 -1.22 -9.73
N LYS A 548 -14.48 -1.28 -10.86
CA LYS A 548 -14.17 -0.45 -12.04
C LYS A 548 -14.24 1.06 -11.76
N ASP A 549 -14.90 1.46 -10.66
CA ASP A 549 -14.89 2.83 -10.15
C ASP A 549 -13.88 2.93 -8.99
N GLY A 550 -12.64 3.30 -9.29
CA GLY A 550 -11.55 3.37 -8.31
C GLY A 550 -11.83 4.26 -7.08
N ARG A 551 -12.94 5.01 -7.06
CA ARG A 551 -13.39 5.70 -5.84
C ARG A 551 -13.95 4.77 -4.77
N SER A 552 -14.48 3.63 -5.16
CA SER A 552 -15.14 2.67 -4.27
C SER A 552 -14.18 1.64 -3.71
N ASN A 553 -12.92 1.63 -4.19
CA ASN A 553 -11.88 0.75 -3.67
C ASN A 553 -11.52 1.14 -2.24
N ALA A 554 -11.36 0.12 -1.42
CA ALA A 554 -10.93 0.22 -0.05
C ALA A 554 -9.54 0.89 0.06
N ARG A 555 -9.34 1.73 1.08
CA ARG A 555 -8.08 2.45 1.32
C ARG A 555 -7.06 1.65 2.11
N MET A 556 -7.50 0.63 2.84
CA MET A 556 -6.66 -0.24 3.65
C MET A 556 -6.77 -1.67 3.12
N SER A 557 -5.66 -2.40 3.07
CA SER A 557 -5.70 -3.83 2.76
C SER A 557 -6.07 -4.64 4.02
N ASP A 558 -6.51 -5.88 3.83
CA ASP A 558 -6.76 -6.79 4.95
C ASP A 558 -5.48 -7.09 5.73
N ASP A 559 -4.36 -7.27 5.02
CA ASP A 559 -3.03 -7.48 5.60
C ASP A 559 -2.66 -6.31 6.54
N GLU A 560 -2.90 -5.06 6.11
CA GLU A 560 -2.64 -3.86 6.92
C GLU A 560 -3.54 -3.78 8.16
N ILE A 561 -4.84 -4.08 8.01
CA ILE A 561 -5.81 -4.08 9.11
C ILE A 561 -5.41 -5.13 10.14
N LEU A 562 -5.12 -6.36 9.68
CA LEU A 562 -4.72 -7.45 10.56
C LEU A 562 -3.42 -7.14 11.27
N GLN A 563 -2.43 -6.56 10.60
CA GLN A 563 -1.20 -6.14 11.24
C GLN A 563 -1.44 -5.16 12.38
N ILE A 564 -2.22 -4.10 12.12
CA ILE A 564 -2.51 -3.08 13.12
C ILE A 564 -3.27 -3.67 14.32
N LEU A 565 -4.23 -4.56 14.10
CA LEU A 565 -5.01 -5.17 15.17
C LEU A 565 -4.21 -6.21 15.96
N ASN A 566 -3.38 -7.03 15.31
CA ASN A 566 -2.53 -8.03 15.98
C ASN A 566 -1.39 -7.41 16.80
N ASP A 567 -0.98 -6.19 16.46
CA ASP A 567 -0.09 -5.39 17.29
C ASP A 567 -0.75 -5.02 18.64
N LYS A 568 -2.09 -5.01 18.73
CA LYS A 568 -2.87 -4.64 19.91
C LYS A 568 -3.45 -5.84 20.68
N GLY A 569 -3.75 -6.94 20.00
CA GLY A 569 -4.35 -8.11 20.65
C GLY A 569 -4.62 -9.28 19.71
N ASP A 570 -5.39 -10.28 20.17
CA ASP A 570 -5.70 -11.48 19.39
C ASP A 570 -6.88 -11.20 18.44
N VAL A 571 -6.74 -11.54 17.15
CA VAL A 571 -7.72 -11.16 16.12
C VAL A 571 -8.46 -12.38 15.55
N GLU A 572 -9.78 -12.26 15.42
CA GLU A 572 -10.66 -13.21 14.71
C GLU A 572 -11.49 -12.44 13.66
N ILE A 573 -11.78 -13.06 12.51
CA ILE A 573 -12.61 -12.44 11.46
C ILE A 573 -13.94 -13.18 11.34
N PHE A 574 -15.02 -12.43 11.36
CA PHE A 574 -16.36 -12.94 11.11
C PHE A 574 -16.85 -12.43 9.76
N GLU A 575 -17.44 -13.31 8.94
CA GLU A 575 -17.93 -12.96 7.62
C GLU A 575 -19.42 -13.28 7.45
N LYS A 576 -20.11 -12.41 6.73
CA LYS A 576 -21.49 -12.61 6.30
C LYS A 576 -21.67 -12.20 4.84
N ASP A 577 -22.27 -13.08 4.04
CA ASP A 577 -22.57 -12.81 2.63
C ASP A 577 -23.54 -11.62 2.52
N TYR A 578 -23.17 -10.61 1.71
CA TYR A 578 -23.97 -9.40 1.54
C TYR A 578 -24.28 -9.11 0.07
N LYS A 579 -25.57 -9.04 -0.25
CA LYS A 579 -26.01 -8.55 -1.58
C LYS A 579 -25.93 -7.02 -1.61
N ALA A 580 -24.89 -6.50 -2.25
CA ALA A 580 -24.73 -5.07 -2.49
C ALA A 580 -25.93 -4.46 -3.24
N PHE A 581 -26.32 -3.24 -2.87
CA PHE A 581 -27.34 -2.48 -3.58
C PHE A 581 -26.78 -2.00 -4.93
N THR A 582 -27.14 -2.66 -6.03
CA THR A 582 -26.70 -2.27 -7.38
C THR A 582 -27.78 -1.45 -8.09
N THR A 583 -27.41 -0.30 -8.65
CA THR A 583 -28.29 0.55 -9.49
C THR A 583 -28.26 0.16 -10.98
N GLY A 584 -27.84 -1.06 -11.29
CA GLY A 584 -27.86 -1.64 -12.63
C GLY A 584 -26.48 -2.07 -13.15
N LYS A 585 -26.44 -3.28 -13.73
CA LYS A 585 -25.35 -3.90 -14.52
C LYS A 585 -24.00 -4.09 -13.83
N SER A 586 -23.98 -4.69 -12.64
CA SER A 586 -22.79 -5.40 -12.15
C SER A 586 -23.21 -6.64 -11.38
N ASN A 587 -23.19 -7.79 -12.05
CA ASN A 587 -23.11 -9.10 -11.39
C ASN A 587 -21.63 -9.28 -11.01
N GLY A 588 -21.24 -8.78 -9.84
CA GLY A 588 -19.97 -9.15 -9.21
C GLY A 588 -20.27 -10.24 -8.18
N GLU A 589 -19.62 -11.39 -8.33
CA GLU A 589 -19.59 -12.44 -7.32
C GLU A 589 -18.80 -11.94 -6.09
N ASP A 590 -19.29 -12.30 -4.89
CA ASP A 590 -18.73 -12.15 -3.55
C ASP A 590 -18.40 -10.74 -3.00
N ASN A 591 -19.43 -9.97 -2.62
CA ASN A 591 -19.29 -8.94 -1.59
C ASN A 591 -19.64 -9.55 -0.22
N ALA A 592 -18.69 -9.60 0.70
CA ALA A 592 -18.92 -10.01 2.08
C ALA A 592 -18.75 -8.81 3.03
N GLU A 593 -19.69 -8.67 3.96
CA GLU A 593 -19.53 -7.77 5.11
C GLU A 593 -18.73 -8.52 6.18
N ARG A 594 -17.66 -7.91 6.67
CA ARG A 594 -16.75 -8.55 7.63
C ARG A 594 -16.61 -7.73 8.89
N ILE A 595 -16.48 -8.43 10.01
CA ILE A 595 -16.17 -7.85 11.30
C ILE A 595 -14.84 -8.43 11.76
N PHE A 596 -13.84 -7.58 11.90
CA PHE A 596 -12.57 -7.92 12.52
C PHE A 596 -12.73 -7.68 14.02
N TYR A 597 -12.75 -8.77 14.79
CA TYR A 597 -12.80 -8.73 16.24
C TYR A 597 -11.38 -8.85 16.79
N CYS A 598 -10.98 -7.95 17.67
CA CYS A 598 -9.71 -8.02 18.38
C CYS A 598 -9.96 -8.00 19.89
N LYS A 599 -9.46 -9.02 20.59
CA LYS A 599 -9.38 -9.05 22.05
C LYS A 599 -8.08 -8.39 22.46
N VAL A 600 -8.14 -7.22 23.10
CA VAL A 600 -6.97 -6.45 23.47
C VAL A 600 -6.18 -7.18 24.56
N THR A 601 -4.88 -7.42 24.31
CA THR A 601 -3.96 -8.08 25.27
C THR A 601 -2.71 -7.26 25.56
N LYS A 602 -2.51 -6.13 24.85
CA LYS A 602 -1.29 -5.30 24.90
C LYS A 602 -1.56 -3.82 25.18
#